data_AF-A0A920MA94-F1
#
_entry.id   AF-A0A920MA94-F1
#
_cell.length_a   1.000
_cell.length_b   1.000
_cell.length_c   1.000
_cell.angle_alpha   90.00
_cell.angle_beta   90.00
_cell.angle_gamma   90.00
#
_symmetry.space_group_name_H-M   'P 1'
#
loop_
_entity.id
_entity.type
_entity.pdbx_description
1 polymer ?
#
loop_
_entity_poly.entity_id
_entity_poly.type
_entity_poly.pdbx_seq_one_letter_code
_entity_poly.pdbx_strand_id
1 'polypeptide(L)' 'MDKNIDQNEVNKFAELADKWWDSSGEFKPLHNINPIRSEYIASKIDLKGKKVLDVDVGGFIS' A
#
# COMPACT_ATOMS: atom_id res chain seq x y z
N MET A 1 -23.39 -5.47 -11.15
CA MET A 1 -22.24 -5.63 -12.06
C MET A 1 -21.06 -5.62 -11.12
N ASP A 2 -20.74 -6.74 -10.47
CA ASP A 2 -19.81 -6.74 -9.34
C ASP A 2 -19.04 -8.05 -9.36
N LYS A 3 -17.95 -8.10 -10.13
CA LYS A 3 -17.15 -9.32 -10.32
C LYS A 3 -15.67 -9.18 -10.00
N ASN A 4 -15.25 -8.04 -9.43
CA ASN A 4 -13.85 -7.79 -9.10
C ASN A 4 -13.65 -7.11 -7.74
N ILE A 5 -14.66 -7.16 -6.85
CA ILE A 5 -14.60 -6.58 -5.51
C ILE A 5 -15.14 -7.63 -4.53
N ASP A 6 -14.36 -7.93 -3.50
CA ASP A 6 -14.79 -8.72 -2.35
C ASP A 6 -15.12 -7.78 -1.19
N GLN A 7 -16.41 -7.70 -0.84
CA GLN A 7 -16.89 -6.82 0.21
C GLN A 7 -16.36 -7.21 1.59
N ASN A 8 -16.02 -8.49 1.83
CA ASN A 8 -15.48 -8.93 3.10
C ASN A 8 -14.06 -8.40 3.32
N GLU A 9 -13.23 -8.43 2.28
CA GLU A 9 -11.88 -7.85 2.32
C GLU A 9 -11.95 -6.33 2.53
N VAL A 10 -12.86 -5.63 1.85
CA VAL A 10 -13.09 -4.19 2.05
C VAL A 10 -13.42 -3.88 3.51
N ASN A 11 -14.36 -4.62 4.12
CA ASN A 11 -14.77 -4.39 5.50
C ASN A 11 -13.63 -4.66 6.50
N LYS A 12 -12.87 -5.75 6.29
CA LYS A 12 -11.72 -6.10 7.12
C LYS A 12 -10.64 -5.02 7.11
N PHE A 13 -10.31 -4.47 5.95
CA PHE A 13 -9.32 -3.37 5.88
C PHE A 13 -9.87 -2.06 6.43
N ALA A 14 -11.17 -1.79 6.30
CA ALA A 14 -11.81 -0.62 6.89
C ALA A 14 -11.74 -0.64 8.43
N GLU A 15 -11.94 -1.80 9.07
CA GLU A 15 -11.80 -1.96 10.53
C GLU A 15 -10.38 -1.72 11.04
N LEU A 16 -9.37 -1.94 10.18
CA LEU A 16 -7.96 -1.78 10.51
C LEU A 16 -7.37 -0.43 10.08
N ALA A 17 -8.13 0.41 9.38
CA ALA A 17 -7.65 1.65 8.77
C ALA A 17 -7.03 2.62 9.79
N ASP A 18 -7.58 2.71 11.00
CA ASP A 18 -7.05 3.61 12.05
C ASP A 18 -5.65 3.19 12.54
N LYS A 19 -5.25 1.94 12.33
CA LYS A 19 -3.93 1.40 12.71
C LYS A 19 -2.90 1.47 11.58
N TRP A 20 -3.27 1.98 10.40
CA TRP A 20 -2.43 1.94 9.20
C TRP A 20 -1.04 2.55 9.41
N TRP A 21 -0.96 3.61 10.23
CA TRP A 21 0.26 4.37 10.51
C TRP A 21 1.08 3.88 11.71
N ASP A 22 0.60 2.87 12.43
CA ASP A 22 1.34 2.33 13.57
C ASP A 22 2.52 1.47 13.09
N SER A 23 3.73 2.03 13.19
CA SER A 23 4.99 1.35 12.85
C SER A 23 5.29 0.11 13.72
N SER A 24 4.58 -0.04 14.84
CA SER A 24 4.65 -1.21 15.72
C SER A 24 3.45 -2.15 15.62
N GLY A 25 2.41 -1.74 14.89
CA GLY A 25 1.12 -2.41 14.79
C GLY A 25 1.02 -3.46 13.68
N GLU A 26 -0.21 -3.81 13.31
CA GLU A 26 -0.51 -4.91 12.37
C GLU A 26 0.08 -4.70 10.97
N PHE A 27 0.34 -3.45 10.58
CA PHE A 27 0.95 -3.09 9.29
C PHE A 27 2.48 -2.88 9.35
N LYS A 28 3.13 -3.14 10.49
CA LYS A 28 4.60 -3.08 10.63
C LYS A 28 5.37 -3.77 9.49
N PRO A 29 4.99 -4.97 9.01
CA PRO A 29 5.65 -5.60 7.87
C PRO A 29 5.63 -4.74 6.60
N LEU A 30 4.52 -4.02 6.33
CA LEU A 30 4.39 -3.13 5.17
C LEU A 30 5.30 -1.89 5.31
N HIS A 31 5.40 -1.33 6.51
CA HIS A 31 6.31 -0.22 6.79
C HIS A 31 7.77 -0.61 6.57
N ASN A 32 8.17 -1.79 7.04
CA ASN A 32 9.53 -2.30 6.90
C ASN A 32 9.90 -2.62 5.45
N ILE A 33 8.96 -3.13 4.65
CA ILE A 33 9.24 -3.52 3.25
C ILE A 33 9.22 -2.33 2.29
N ASN A 34 8.56 -1.22 2.64
CA ASN A 34 8.36 -0.10 1.72
C ASN A 34 9.67 0.51 1.19
N PRO A 35 10.72 0.76 2.00
CA PRO A 35 12.00 1.24 1.49
C PRO A 35 12.63 0.28 0.47
N ILE A 36 12.63 -1.03 0.77
CA ILE A 36 13.19 -2.06 -0.12
C ILE A 36 12.41 -2.12 -1.44
N ARG A 37 11.08 -2.05 -1.39
CA ARG A 37 10.22 -2.01 -2.57
C ARG A 37 10.53 -0.79 -3.43
N SER A 38 10.63 0.39 -2.82
CA SER A 38 10.94 1.64 -3.51
C SER A 38 12.31 1.59 -4.18
N GLU A 39 13.34 1.07 -3.50
CA GLU A 39 14.67 0.87 -4.05
C GLU A 39 14.67 -0.12 -5.23
N TYR A 40 13.95 -1.24 -5.09
CA TYR A 40 13.81 -2.20 -6.17
C TYR A 40 13.17 -1.55 -7.41
N ILE A 41 12.07 -0.80 -7.26
CA ILE A 41 11.43 -0.10 -8.37
C ILE A 41 12.41 0.90 -9.00
N ALA A 42 13.07 1.73 -8.20
CA ALA A 42 14.05 2.71 -8.68
C ALA A 42 15.25 2.05 -9.40
N SER A 43 15.65 0.84 -9.01
CA SER A 43 16.70 0.08 -9.70
C SER A 43 16.28 -0.43 -11.09
N LYS A 44 14.97 -0.54 -11.34
CA LYS A 44 14.42 -1.06 -12.61
C LYS A 44 14.00 0.05 -13.56
N ILE A 45 13.61 1.20 -13.05
CA ILE A 45 13.08 2.31 -13.86
C ILE A 45 13.40 3.66 -13.22
N ASP A 46 13.82 4.63 -14.04
CA ASP A 46 13.87 6.02 -13.61
C ASP A 46 12.45 6.58 -13.50
N LEU A 47 12.02 6.92 -12.29
CA LEU A 47 10.68 7.44 -12.02
C LEU A 47 10.52 8.93 -12.37
N LYS A 48 11.62 9.65 -12.65
CA LYS A 48 11.58 11.10 -12.88
C LYS A 48 10.71 11.45 -14.09
N GLY A 49 9.68 12.27 -13.85
CA GLY A 49 8.76 12.73 -14.91
C GLY A 49 7.80 11.67 -15.44
N LYS A 50 7.75 10.48 -14.83
CA LYS A 50 6.78 9.43 -15.20
C LYS A 50 5.47 9.61 -14.43
N LYS A 51 4.35 9.28 -15.09
CA LYS A 51 3.05 9.11 -14.43
C LYS A 51 3.02 7.71 -13.82
N VAL A 52 2.84 7.63 -12.51
CA VAL A 52 2.81 6.37 -11.75
C VAL A 52 1.42 6.24 -11.12
N LEU A 53 0.84 5.05 -11.22
CA LEU A 53 -0.39 4.67 -10.54
C LEU A 53 -0.05 3.57 -9.54
N ASP A 54 -0.32 3.82 -8.27
CA ASP A 54 -0.34 2.77 -7.25
C ASP A 54 -1.78 2.27 -7.15
N VAL A 55 -1.99 0.97 -7.36
CA VAL A 55 -3.31 0.35 -7.30
C VAL A 55 -3.42 -0.26 -5.89
N ASP A 56 -4.52 0.03 -5.19
CA ASP A 56 -4.77 -0.31 -3.77
C ASP A 56 -4.08 0.62 -2.74
N VAL A 57 -4.27 1.94 -2.89
CA VAL A 57 -3.75 3.03 -2.02
C VAL A 57 -4.48 3.09 -0.66
N GLY A 58 -4.55 1.97 0.07
CA GLY A 58 -5.27 1.86 1.36
C GLY A 58 -4.95 2.97 2.38
N GLY A 59 -3.71 3.47 2.41
CA GLY A 59 -3.28 4.62 3.21
C GLY A 59 -1.87 5.06 2.76
N PHE A 60 -1.73 6.31 2.33
CA PHE A 60 -0.51 6.83 1.69
C PHE A 60 0.62 7.05 2.68
N ILE A 61 1.76 6.34 2.52
CA ILE A 61 2.92 6.40 3.42
C ILE A 61 3.58 7.77 3.33
N SER A 62 3.30 8.64 4.32
CA SER A 62 4.00 9.90 4.55
C SER A 62 5.17 9.71 5.50
#